data_AF-A0A358NI44-F1
#
_entry.id   AF-A0A358NI44-F1
#
_cell.length_a   1.000
_cell.length_b   1.000
_cell.length_c   1.000
_cell.angle_alpha   90.00
_cell.angle_beta   90.00
_cell.angle_gamma   90.00
#
_symmetry.space_group_name_H-M   'P 1'
#
loop_
_entity.id
_entity.type
_entity.pdbx_description
1 polymer ?
#
loop_
_entity_poly.entity_id
_entity_poly.type
_entity_poly.pdbx_seq_one_letter_code
_entity_poly.pdbx_strand_id
1 'polypeptide(L)'
;MGADMTKPITREEFAELSVLLYEKVTGKNSESVTPNPFTDTTNTQILKAYKLGITSGTSATTFEPKTLINREQCAAMLFRAIKAIKTDGDYSIEGVKDFPDQKNISSWAVESTKYMSKIGIIKGDEKGNFI
;
A
#
# COMPACT_ATOMS: atom_id res chain seq x y z
N MET A 1 2.13 -5.16 18.43
CA MET A 1 3.40 -4.44 18.65
C MET A 1 3.22 -3.04 18.07
N GLY A 2 3.47 -1.99 18.85
CA GLY A 2 3.42 -0.61 18.35
C GLY A 2 4.80 -0.24 17.82
N ALA A 3 4.99 -0.31 16.50
CA ALA A 3 6.19 0.21 15.88
C ALA A 3 6.28 1.73 16.12
N ASP A 4 7.48 2.22 16.39
CA ASP A 4 7.75 3.65 16.47
C ASP A 4 7.62 4.26 15.06
N MET A 5 6.46 4.85 14.77
CA MET A 5 6.14 5.42 13.45
C MET A 5 6.96 6.68 13.11
N THR A 6 7.87 7.11 13.98
CA THR A 6 8.84 8.18 13.68
C THR A 6 10.10 7.67 12.98
N LYS A 7 10.29 6.34 12.95
CA LYS A 7 11.38 5.69 12.23
C LYS A 7 10.90 5.19 10.86
N PRO A 8 11.81 5.06 9.87
CA PRO A 8 11.47 4.40 8.62
C PRO A 8 10.90 3.00 8.88
N ILE A 9 9.73 2.72 8.31
CA ILE A 9 9.01 1.45 8.44
C ILE A 9 9.36 0.54 7.28
N THR A 10 9.38 -0.77 7.53
CA THR A 10 9.61 -1.78 6.48
C THR A 10 8.33 -2.07 5.68
N ARG A 11 8.50 -2.66 4.50
CA ARG A 11 7.38 -3.15 3.67
C ARG A 11 6.54 -4.20 4.40
N GLU A 12 7.18 -5.07 5.20
CA GLU A 12 6.49 -6.06 6.03
C GLU A 12 5.59 -5.38 7.06
N GLU A 13 6.15 -4.50 7.89
CA GLU A 13 5.40 -3.82 8.96
C GLU A 13 4.22 -3.01 8.39
N PHE A 14 4.40 -2.36 7.23
CA PHE A 14 3.33 -1.60 6.58
C PHE A 14 2.23 -2.51 6.01
N ALA A 15 2.60 -3.68 5.46
CA ALA A 15 1.63 -4.67 4.98
C ALA A 15 0.84 -5.27 6.15
N GLU A 16 1.50 -5.57 7.27
CA GLU A 16 0.85 -6.04 8.50
C GLU A 16 -0.18 -5.04 9.02
N LEU A 17 0.21 -3.75 9.10
CA LEU A 17 -0.69 -2.69 9.52
C LEU A 17 -1.90 -2.56 8.58
N SER A 18 -1.68 -2.68 7.27
CA SER A 18 -2.74 -2.59 6.27
C SER A 18 -3.74 -3.75 6.37
N VAL A 19 -3.26 -4.97 6.64
CA VAL A 19 -4.13 -6.13 6.91
C VAL A 19 -4.89 -5.94 8.21
N LEU A 20 -4.21 -5.48 9.27
CA LEU A 20 -4.86 -5.22 10.55
C LEU A 20 -5.98 -4.18 10.41
N LEU A 21 -5.74 -3.10 9.66
CA LEU A 21 -6.76 -2.10 9.34
C LEU A 21 -7.95 -2.73 8.62
N TYR A 22 -7.68 -3.52 7.57
CA TYR A 22 -8.73 -4.22 6.82
C TYR A 22 -9.59 -5.12 7.72
N GLU A 23 -8.96 -5.99 8.52
CA GLU A 23 -9.67 -6.93 9.40
C GLU A 23 -10.47 -6.20 10.47
N LYS A 24 -9.92 -5.11 11.03
CA LYS A 24 -10.61 -4.30 12.05
C LYS A 24 -11.80 -3.51 11.51
N VAL A 25 -11.69 -2.95 10.31
CA VAL A 25 -12.78 -2.15 9.72
C VAL A 25 -13.89 -3.04 9.16
N THR A 26 -13.53 -4.16 8.53
CA THR A 26 -14.51 -5.05 7.90
C THR A 26 -15.11 -6.08 8.87
N GLY A 27 -14.45 -6.32 10.01
CA GLY A 27 -14.79 -7.42 10.92
C GLY A 27 -14.54 -8.81 10.35
N LYS A 28 -13.91 -8.91 9.17
CA LYS A 28 -13.60 -10.18 8.50
C LYS A 28 -12.19 -10.62 8.86
N ASN A 29 -12.02 -11.93 9.06
CA ASN A 29 -10.68 -12.52 9.09
C ASN A 29 -10.20 -12.74 7.67
N SER A 30 -8.94 -12.42 7.41
CA SER A 30 -8.30 -12.68 6.12
C SER A 30 -7.58 -14.02 6.11
N GLU A 31 -7.52 -14.64 4.94
CA GLU A 31 -6.82 -15.91 4.74
C GLU A 31 -5.48 -15.69 4.04
N SER A 32 -4.50 -16.53 4.33
CA SER A 32 -3.23 -16.55 3.59
C SER A 32 -3.42 -17.16 2.20
N VAL A 33 -2.64 -16.69 1.22
CA VAL A 33 -2.51 -17.37 -0.07
C VAL A 33 -1.77 -18.70 0.08
N THR A 34 -2.21 -19.73 -0.65
CA THR A 34 -1.55 -21.05 -0.72
C THR A 34 -1.61 -21.59 -2.15
N PRO A 35 -0.49 -22.07 -2.74
CA PRO A 35 0.86 -22.11 -2.17
C PRO A 35 1.45 -20.70 -1.94
N ASN A 36 2.47 -20.60 -1.09
CA ASN A 36 3.19 -19.35 -0.89
C ASN A 36 3.93 -18.96 -2.19
N PRO A 37 3.64 -17.81 -2.81
CA PRO A 37 4.34 -17.38 -4.02
C PRO A 37 5.76 -16.89 -3.72
N PHE A 38 6.05 -16.46 -2.49
CA PHE A 38 7.30 -15.81 -2.12
C PHE A 38 8.30 -16.79 -1.51
N THR A 39 9.57 -16.63 -1.89
CA THR A 39 10.69 -17.44 -1.39
C THR A 39 11.41 -16.78 -0.21
N ASP A 40 11.23 -15.47 -0.03
CA ASP A 40 11.96 -14.63 0.93
C ASP A 40 11.15 -14.27 2.20
N THR A 41 9.91 -14.74 2.31
CA THR A 41 9.09 -14.60 3.51
C THR A 41 8.09 -15.74 3.66
N THR A 42 7.84 -16.11 4.92
CA THR A 42 6.75 -17.02 5.34
C THR A 42 5.72 -16.31 6.22
N ASN A 43 5.83 -14.98 6.34
CA ASN A 43 4.95 -14.20 7.20
C ASN A 43 3.51 -14.24 6.69
N THR A 44 2.63 -14.85 7.49
CA THR A 44 1.21 -15.03 7.14
C THR A 44 0.48 -13.72 6.85
N GLN A 45 0.86 -12.61 7.48
CA GLN A 45 0.24 -11.31 7.24
C GLN A 45 0.60 -10.76 5.85
N ILE A 46 1.83 -10.97 5.38
CA ILE A 46 2.20 -10.65 3.99
C ILE A 46 1.38 -11.50 3.01
N LEU A 47 1.23 -12.80 3.30
CA LEU A 47 0.45 -13.71 2.45
C LEU A 47 -1.03 -13.34 2.39
N LYS A 48 -1.60 -12.87 3.50
CA LYS A 48 -2.95 -12.31 3.56
C LYS A 48 -3.06 -11.00 2.77
N ALA A 49 -2.12 -10.08 2.97
CA ALA A 49 -2.06 -8.82 2.24
C ALA A 49 -2.01 -9.06 0.72
N TYR A 50 -1.22 -10.04 0.29
CA TYR A 50 -1.14 -10.44 -1.10
C TYR A 50 -2.45 -11.05 -1.62
N LYS A 51 -3.07 -11.98 -0.86
CA LYS A 51 -4.36 -12.59 -1.21
C LYS A 51 -5.47 -11.55 -1.36
N LEU A 52 -5.49 -10.55 -0.48
CA LEU A 52 -6.44 -9.44 -0.51
C LEU A 52 -6.16 -8.42 -1.62
N GLY A 53 -5.03 -8.54 -2.33
CA GLY A 53 -4.59 -7.57 -3.32
C GLY A 53 -4.12 -6.23 -2.72
N ILE A 54 -3.86 -6.17 -1.42
CA ILE A 54 -3.35 -4.98 -0.71
C ILE A 54 -1.91 -4.70 -1.10
N THR A 55 -1.11 -5.77 -1.31
CA THR A 55 0.28 -5.64 -1.71
C THR A 55 0.64 -6.55 -2.89
N SER A 56 1.73 -6.22 -3.56
CA SER A 56 2.39 -7.03 -4.58
C SER A 56 3.84 -7.32 -4.16
N GLY A 57 4.43 -8.38 -4.71
CA GLY A 57 5.86 -8.62 -4.62
C GLY A 57 6.68 -7.57 -5.38
N THR A 58 7.98 -7.50 -5.11
CA THR A 58 8.95 -6.78 -5.95
C THR A 58 9.31 -7.59 -7.19
N SER A 59 9.09 -8.91 -7.15
CA SER A 59 9.06 -9.80 -8.30
C SER A 59 7.91 -10.80 -8.18
N ALA A 60 7.84 -11.76 -9.10
CA ALA A 60 6.89 -12.86 -9.02
C ALA A 60 7.10 -13.75 -7.77
N THR A 61 8.32 -13.81 -7.25
CA THR A 61 8.70 -14.73 -6.16
C THR A 61 9.36 -14.05 -4.96
N THR A 62 9.46 -12.72 -4.95
CA THR A 62 10.09 -11.97 -3.85
C THR A 62 9.20 -10.82 -3.37
N PHE A 63 9.17 -10.60 -2.06
CA PHE A 63 8.42 -9.51 -1.43
C PHE A 63 9.31 -8.38 -0.91
N GLU A 64 10.53 -8.71 -0.50
CA GLU A 64 11.49 -7.85 0.19
C GLU A 64 10.98 -7.30 1.53
N PRO A 65 10.70 -8.17 2.52
CA PRO A 65 10.02 -7.79 3.77
C PRO A 65 10.79 -6.75 4.59
N LYS A 66 12.12 -6.83 4.59
CA LYS A 66 13.02 -5.98 5.40
C LYS A 66 13.39 -4.66 4.71
N THR A 67 13.02 -4.48 3.45
CA THR A 67 13.29 -3.23 2.72
C THR A 67 12.39 -2.12 3.25
N LEU A 68 12.95 -0.93 3.41
CA LEU A 68 12.18 0.26 3.79
C LEU A 68 11.18 0.60 2.70
N ILE A 69 9.92 0.84 3.10
CA ILE A 69 8.89 1.21 2.15
C ILE A 69 9.09 2.67 1.71
N ASN A 70 8.99 2.94 0.40
CA ASN A 70 9.05 4.30 -0.11
C ASN A 70 7.64 4.94 -0.15
N ARG A 71 7.57 6.25 -0.37
CA ARG A 71 6.31 7.02 -0.32
C ARG A 71 5.26 6.53 -1.33
N GLU A 72 5.66 6.20 -2.56
CA GLU A 72 4.74 5.68 -3.57
C GLU A 72 4.20 4.29 -3.24
N GLN A 73 5.02 3.42 -2.65
CA GLN A 73 4.61 2.10 -2.18
C GLN A 73 3.63 2.21 -1.02
N CYS A 74 3.84 3.13 -0.07
CA CYS A 74 2.87 3.42 0.99
C CYS A 74 1.52 3.83 0.39
N ALA A 75 1.54 4.76 -0.56
CA ALA A 75 0.32 5.25 -1.21
C ALA A 75 -0.44 4.13 -1.91
N ALA A 76 0.26 3.27 -2.64
CA ALA A 76 -0.34 2.15 -3.33
C ALA A 76 -0.90 1.08 -2.39
N MET A 77 -0.18 0.72 -1.32
CA MET A 77 -0.70 -0.26 -0.35
C MET A 77 -1.94 0.28 0.37
N LEU A 78 -1.94 1.56 0.79
CA LEU A 78 -3.11 2.18 1.42
C LEU A 78 -4.30 2.29 0.46
N PHE A 79 -4.05 2.71 -0.78
CA PHE A 79 -5.11 2.77 -1.80
C PHE A 79 -5.76 1.41 -2.00
N ARG A 80 -4.96 0.36 -2.15
CA ARG A 80 -5.46 -1.02 -2.30
C ARG A 80 -6.16 -1.52 -1.04
N ALA A 81 -5.67 -1.19 0.15
CA ALA A 81 -6.35 -1.50 1.42
C ALA A 81 -7.73 -0.85 1.47
N ILE A 82 -7.85 0.43 1.09
CA ILE A 82 -9.14 1.13 1.05
C ILE A 82 -10.08 0.48 0.03
N LYS A 83 -9.59 0.09 -1.15
CA LYS A 83 -10.39 -0.63 -2.16
C LYS A 83 -10.85 -2.00 -1.67
N ALA A 84 -10.00 -2.71 -0.93
CA ALA A 84 -10.37 -4.00 -0.33
C ALA A 84 -11.44 -3.82 0.76
N ILE A 85 -11.36 -2.75 1.56
CA ILE A 85 -12.33 -2.43 2.61
C ILE A 85 -13.69 -2.02 2.01
N LYS A 86 -13.68 -1.12 1.02
CA LYS A 86 -14.89 -0.54 0.42
C LYS A 86 -14.94 -0.80 -1.08
N THR A 87 -15.34 -1.99 -1.48
CA THR A 87 -15.30 -2.41 -2.90
C THR A 87 -16.18 -1.56 -3.83
N ASP A 88 -17.19 -0.86 -3.29
CA ASP A 88 -18.15 0.01 -3.99
C ASP A 88 -17.82 1.51 -3.91
N GLY A 89 -16.59 1.87 -3.52
CA GLY A 89 -16.16 3.26 -3.40
C GLY A 89 -15.95 3.96 -4.74
N ASP A 90 -16.04 5.30 -4.73
CA ASP A 90 -15.58 6.13 -5.85
C ASP A 90 -14.07 6.36 -5.72
N TYR A 91 -13.33 5.76 -6.64
CA TYR A 91 -11.87 5.84 -6.73
C TYR A 91 -11.39 6.74 -7.87
N SER A 92 -12.29 7.55 -8.44
CA SER A 92 -11.96 8.41 -9.57
C SER A 92 -10.91 9.46 -9.19
N ILE A 93 -9.92 9.59 -10.06
CA ILE A 93 -8.92 10.66 -10.05
C ILE A 93 -9.22 11.74 -11.10
N GLU A 94 -10.44 11.78 -11.61
CA GLU A 94 -10.87 12.81 -12.55
C GLU A 94 -10.69 14.20 -11.94
N GLY A 95 -10.18 15.14 -12.74
CA GLY A 95 -9.86 16.50 -12.30
C GLY A 95 -8.61 16.63 -11.43
N VAL A 96 -7.94 15.51 -11.07
CA VAL A 96 -6.69 15.56 -10.30
C VAL A 96 -5.52 15.88 -11.25
N LYS A 97 -4.94 17.07 -11.05
CA LYS A 97 -3.75 17.54 -11.78
C LYS A 97 -2.56 16.60 -11.54
N ASP A 98 -1.66 16.55 -12.52
CA ASP A 98 -0.38 15.87 -12.36
C ASP A 98 0.49 16.57 -11.32
N PHE A 99 1.29 15.78 -10.61
CA PHE A 99 2.33 16.33 -9.74
C PHE A 99 3.47 16.92 -10.59
N PRO A 100 4.18 17.97 -10.13
CA PRO A 100 5.35 18.49 -10.85
C PRO A 100 6.45 17.44 -11.05
N ASP A 101 6.58 16.50 -10.11
CA ASP A 101 7.51 15.38 -10.10
C ASP A 101 6.86 14.06 -10.57
N GLN A 102 5.71 14.09 -11.23
CA GLN A 102 4.98 12.92 -11.72
C GLN A 102 5.87 11.90 -12.45
N LYS A 103 6.86 12.39 -13.20
CA LYS A 103 7.85 11.57 -13.94
C LYS A 103 8.74 10.69 -13.05
N ASN A 104 8.86 11.02 -11.77
CA ASN A 104 9.62 10.27 -10.76
C ASN A 104 8.73 9.24 -10.03
N ILE A 105 7.42 9.28 -10.26
CA ILE A 105 6.47 8.31 -9.71
C ILE A 105 6.35 7.17 -10.71
N SER A 106 6.50 5.95 -10.23
CA SER A 106 6.32 4.76 -11.05
C SER A 106 4.90 4.73 -11.65
N SER A 107 4.76 4.35 -12.92
CA SER A 107 3.47 4.35 -13.63
C SER A 107 2.37 3.57 -12.90
N TRP A 108 2.72 2.49 -12.20
CA TRP A 108 1.79 1.67 -11.42
C TRP A 108 1.29 2.35 -10.14
N ALA A 109 1.98 3.38 -9.65
CA ALA A 109 1.64 4.10 -8.43
C ALA A 109 0.82 5.37 -8.70
N VAL A 110 0.85 5.92 -9.92
CA VAL A 110 0.26 7.22 -10.28
C VAL A 110 -1.20 7.37 -9.85
N GLU A 111 -2.03 6.36 -10.13
CA GLU A 111 -3.45 6.40 -9.72
C GLU A 111 -3.57 6.48 -8.19
N SER A 112 -2.79 5.64 -7.49
CA SER A 112 -2.81 5.56 -6.04
C SER A 112 -2.33 6.86 -5.41
N THR A 113 -1.24 7.46 -5.89
CA THR A 113 -0.68 8.71 -5.36
C THR A 113 -1.64 9.88 -5.56
N LYS A 114 -2.24 9.99 -6.75
CA LYS A 114 -3.25 11.01 -7.05
C LYS A 114 -4.48 10.87 -6.18
N TYR A 115 -5.02 9.66 -6.06
CA TYR A 115 -6.20 9.44 -5.23
C TYR A 115 -5.92 9.73 -3.75
N MET A 116 -4.81 9.22 -3.19
CA MET A 116 -4.42 9.49 -1.80
C MET A 116 -4.22 10.98 -1.51
N SER A 117 -3.70 11.73 -2.48
CA SER A 117 -3.56 13.19 -2.41
C SER A 117 -4.92 13.89 -2.46
N LYS A 118 -5.80 13.50 -3.39
CA LYS A 118 -7.17 14.03 -3.52
C LYS A 118 -7.96 13.93 -2.22
N ILE A 119 -7.86 12.80 -1.53
CA ILE A 119 -8.58 12.57 -0.26
C ILE A 119 -7.81 13.06 0.99
N GLY A 120 -6.61 13.62 0.80
CA GLY A 120 -5.84 14.26 1.86
C GLY A 120 -5.13 13.32 2.83
N ILE A 121 -5.08 12.00 2.57
CA ILE A 121 -4.38 11.02 3.41
C ILE A 121 -2.87 11.14 3.24
N ILE A 122 -2.39 11.28 2.01
CA ILE A 122 -0.97 11.53 1.73
C ILE A 122 -0.87 12.83 0.95
N LYS A 123 -0.33 13.86 1.59
CA LYS A 123 -0.12 15.16 0.96
C LYS A 123 1.27 15.22 0.32
N GLY A 124 1.34 15.95 -0.79
CA GLY A 124 2.61 16.39 -1.36
C GLY A 124 3.32 17.40 -0.46
N ASP A 125 4.53 17.77 -0.85
CA ASP A 125 5.31 18.83 -0.20
C ASP A 125 4.73 20.23 -0.49
N GLU A 126 5.33 21.26 0.11
CA GLU A 126 4.92 22.66 -0.08
C GLU A 126 5.04 23.15 -1.53
N LYS A 127 5.83 22.46 -2.36
CA LYS A 127 6.03 22.75 -3.79
C LYS A 127 5.06 21.97 -4.68
N GLY A 128 4.22 21.12 -4.09
CA GLY A 128 3.25 20.27 -4.79
C GLY A 128 3.84 18.96 -5.33
N ASN A 129 5.10 18.63 -5.01
CA ASN A 129 5.70 17.34 -5.38
C ASN A 129 5.14 16.22 -4.49
N PHE A 130 5.04 15.01 -5.03
CA PHE A 130 4.58 13.87 -4.24
C PHE A 130 5.73 13.15 -3.51
N ILE A 131 6.88 13.01 -4.16
CA ILE A 131 8.05 12.25 -3.71
C ILE A 131 9.04 13.15 -2.99
#